data_AF-A0A434DGJ2-F1
#
_entry.id   AF-A0A434DGJ2-F1
#
_cell.length_a   1.000
_cell.length_b   1.000
_cell.length_c   1.000
_cell.angle_alpha   90.00
_cell.angle_beta   90.00
_cell.angle_gamma   90.00
#
_symmetry.space_group_name_H-M   'P 1'
#
loop_
_entity.id
_entity.type
_entity.pdbx_description
1 polymer ?
#
loop_
_entity_poly.entity_id
_entity_poly.type
_entity_poly.pdbx_seq_one_letter_code
_entity_poly.pdbx_strand_id
1 'polypeptide(L)'
;MAKISIRKEIRFILNGRDVALSSVASDATLLDWLRLERSLRGTKEGCAEGDCGACTVLVGKLSAGGLVYESVNACIRFLGSLDATHVVTVEHLRGVSGQLHPVQQAMVDFHGSQCGFCTPGFVMSLYGLWMKSSNPSNADIEKALQGNLCRCTGYEAIIRAAHAISSYGKAAEDPLAAERKAITERLEALHDGARVEIGSAKARLVVPANVDDFAAVLDKDPNATIVAGSTDVGLWVTKHMRDISPAIFIGNLDGLCTISEDNGVISIGAGVTYTDAFATLAKRIPAMGPLFDRIGGEQVRNMGTIGGNIANGSPIGDTPPPLIALG
;
A
#
# COMPACT_ATOMS: atom_id res chain seq x y z
N MET A 1 1.97 -29.84 -13.80
CA MET A 1 1.51 -28.76 -12.91
C MET A 1 0.37 -29.28 -12.06
N ALA A 2 0.39 -29.05 -10.75
CA ALA A 2 -0.73 -29.38 -9.87
C ALA A 2 -1.97 -28.58 -10.28
N LYS A 3 -3.15 -29.16 -10.13
CA LYS A 3 -4.42 -28.50 -10.49
C LYS A 3 -4.68 -27.36 -9.49
N ILE A 4 -4.54 -26.11 -9.93
CA ILE A 4 -4.83 -24.92 -9.13
C ILE A 4 -6.36 -24.79 -8.92
N SER A 5 -6.75 -24.64 -7.65
CA SER A 5 -8.10 -24.29 -7.22
C SER A 5 -8.50 -22.90 -7.72
N ILE A 6 -9.77 -22.68 -8.07
CA ILE A 6 -10.27 -21.37 -8.49
C ILE A 6 -11.34 -20.87 -7.51
N ARG A 7 -11.10 -19.70 -6.92
CA ARG A 7 -12.04 -18.95 -6.07
C ARG A 7 -12.66 -17.80 -6.86
N LYS A 8 -13.95 -17.53 -6.63
CA LYS A 8 -14.75 -16.53 -7.36
C LYS A 8 -15.03 -15.25 -6.58
N GLU A 9 -14.18 -14.95 -5.60
CA GLU A 9 -14.29 -13.75 -4.77
C GLU A 9 -12.93 -13.33 -4.24
N ILE A 10 -12.73 -12.04 -4.01
CA ILE A 10 -11.59 -11.47 -3.27
C ILE A 10 -11.96 -11.48 -1.79
N ARG A 11 -11.04 -11.89 -0.92
CA ARG A 11 -11.26 -11.93 0.54
C ARG A 11 -10.18 -11.14 1.26
N PHE A 12 -10.59 -10.26 2.16
CA PHE A 12 -9.69 -9.44 2.96
C PHE A 12 -10.37 -8.99 4.25
N ILE A 13 -9.59 -8.36 5.14
CA ILE A 13 -10.09 -7.83 6.40
C ILE A 13 -10.17 -6.30 6.29
N LEU A 14 -11.26 -5.70 6.74
CA LEU A 14 -11.44 -4.25 6.82
C LEU A 14 -11.76 -3.83 8.26
N ASN A 15 -10.86 -3.09 8.89
CA ASN A 15 -11.00 -2.60 10.28
C ASN A 15 -11.42 -3.75 11.24
N GLY A 16 -10.79 -4.92 11.08
CA GLY A 16 -11.09 -6.15 11.83
C GLY A 16 -12.24 -7.01 11.30
N ARG A 17 -13.04 -6.56 10.32
CA ARG A 17 -14.19 -7.32 9.77
C ARG A 17 -13.83 -8.05 8.48
N ASP A 18 -14.26 -9.30 8.35
CA ASP A 18 -14.07 -10.05 7.10
C ASP A 18 -14.93 -9.47 5.96
N VAL A 19 -14.34 -9.40 4.78
CA VAL A 19 -14.95 -8.94 3.55
C VAL A 19 -14.72 -9.99 2.47
N ALA A 20 -15.78 -10.34 1.74
CA ALA A 20 -15.73 -11.18 0.55
C ALA A 20 -16.48 -10.47 -0.59
N LEU A 21 -15.81 -10.28 -1.73
CA LEU A 21 -16.35 -9.58 -2.89
C LEU A 21 -16.33 -10.48 -4.12
N SER A 22 -17.51 -10.88 -4.61
CA SER A 22 -17.69 -11.72 -5.80
C SER A 22 -18.03 -10.95 -7.08
N SER A 23 -18.23 -9.63 -6.97
CA SER A 23 -18.51 -8.73 -8.09
C SER A 23 -17.64 -7.49 -7.95
N VAL A 24 -16.51 -7.49 -8.63
CA VAL A 24 -15.50 -6.42 -8.58
C VAL A 24 -15.01 -6.16 -10.00
N ALA A 25 -15.05 -4.89 -10.42
CA ALA A 25 -14.45 -4.46 -11.68
C ALA A 25 -12.93 -4.37 -11.54
N SER A 26 -12.19 -4.63 -12.62
CA SER A 26 -10.72 -4.57 -12.63
C SER A 26 -10.17 -3.22 -12.18
N ASP A 27 -10.88 -2.15 -12.50
CA ASP A 27 -10.52 -0.75 -12.24
C ASP A 27 -11.11 -0.20 -10.94
N ALA A 28 -11.84 -1.00 -10.15
CA ALA A 28 -12.47 -0.56 -8.92
C ALA A 28 -11.41 -0.16 -7.87
N THR A 29 -11.37 1.13 -7.51
CA THR A 29 -10.44 1.65 -6.52
C THR A 29 -10.91 1.35 -5.10
N LEU A 30 -9.95 1.15 -4.18
CA LEU A 30 -10.25 0.98 -2.76
C LEU A 30 -10.93 2.24 -2.20
N LEU A 31 -10.52 3.43 -2.64
CA LEU A 31 -11.08 4.68 -2.16
C LEU A 31 -12.58 4.81 -2.47
N ASP A 32 -12.98 4.55 -3.71
CA ASP A 32 -14.38 4.64 -4.12
C ASP A 32 -15.21 3.60 -3.39
N TRP A 33 -14.73 2.37 -3.29
CA TRP A 33 -15.41 1.32 -2.57
C TRP A 33 -15.63 1.66 -1.09
N LEU A 34 -14.61 2.17 -0.41
CA LEU A 34 -14.73 2.61 0.99
C LEU A 34 -15.80 3.70 1.15
N ARG A 35 -15.80 4.70 0.26
CA ARG A 35 -16.63 5.90 0.41
C ARG A 35 -18.07 5.71 -0.08
N LEU A 36 -18.22 5.07 -1.23
CA LEU A 36 -19.48 4.96 -1.97
C LEU A 36 -20.25 3.72 -1.53
N GLU A 37 -19.58 2.56 -1.40
CA GLU A 37 -20.25 1.31 -1.06
C GLU A 37 -20.28 1.05 0.45
N ARG A 38 -19.21 1.37 1.17
CA ARG A 38 -19.11 1.12 2.62
C ARG A 38 -19.49 2.32 3.49
N SER A 39 -19.67 3.49 2.89
CA SER A 39 -19.92 4.76 3.60
C SER A 39 -18.87 5.09 4.69
N LEU A 40 -17.65 4.55 4.56
CA LEU A 40 -16.48 4.92 5.36
C LEU A 40 -15.83 6.14 4.70
N ARG A 41 -16.36 7.32 5.04
CA ARG A 41 -16.06 8.58 4.36
C ARG A 41 -14.90 9.34 5.01
N GLY A 42 -14.25 8.78 6.02
CA GLY A 42 -13.08 9.37 6.68
C GLY A 42 -11.90 9.51 5.72
N THR A 43 -11.61 8.47 4.94
CA THR A 43 -10.63 8.53 3.84
C THR A 43 -11.14 9.44 2.71
N LYS A 44 -10.29 10.35 2.21
CA LYS A 44 -10.71 11.41 1.29
C LYS A 44 -10.08 11.27 -0.09
N GLU A 45 -10.83 11.72 -1.09
CA GLU A 45 -10.28 11.99 -2.42
C GLU A 45 -9.82 13.44 -2.49
N GLY A 46 -8.54 13.68 -2.78
CA GLY A 46 -8.00 15.02 -2.98
C GLY A 46 -7.45 15.23 -4.39
N CYS A 47 -6.59 14.32 -4.87
CA CYS A 47 -5.95 14.41 -6.19
C CYS A 47 -6.29 13.24 -7.13
N ALA A 48 -6.60 12.06 -6.59
CA ALA A 48 -6.80 10.81 -7.35
C ALA A 48 -5.57 10.34 -8.17
N GLU A 49 -4.34 10.71 -7.80
CA GLU A 49 -3.09 10.24 -8.47
C GLU A 49 -1.98 9.85 -7.49
N GLY A 50 -2.29 9.71 -6.20
CA GLY A 50 -1.32 9.31 -5.18
C GLY A 50 -0.45 10.45 -4.60
N ASP A 51 -0.60 11.67 -5.10
CA ASP A 51 0.29 12.80 -4.76
C ASP A 51 -0.03 13.46 -3.40
N CYS A 52 -1.31 13.63 -3.06
CA CYS A 52 -1.69 14.46 -1.91
C CYS A 52 -1.80 13.72 -0.56
N GLY A 53 -1.87 12.38 -0.56
CA GLY A 53 -1.98 11.57 0.66
C GLY A 53 -3.27 11.72 1.47
N ALA A 54 -4.27 12.48 1.02
CA ALA A 54 -5.55 12.60 1.74
C ALA A 54 -6.32 11.26 1.82
N CYS A 55 -5.96 10.31 0.95
CA CYS A 55 -6.52 8.97 0.85
C CYS A 55 -5.69 7.90 1.58
N THR A 56 -4.71 8.27 2.42
CA THR A 56 -3.83 7.29 3.08
C THR A 56 -4.62 6.36 4.00
N VAL A 57 -4.38 5.06 3.84
CA VAL A 57 -4.82 3.97 4.72
C VAL A 57 -3.60 3.08 5.02
N LEU A 58 -3.70 2.19 6.01
CA LEU A 58 -2.70 1.13 6.18
C LEU A 58 -3.19 -0.16 5.52
N VAL A 59 -2.27 -0.89 4.90
CA VAL A 59 -2.49 -2.26 4.42
C VAL A 59 -1.50 -3.17 5.10
N GLY A 60 -2.04 -4.14 5.85
CA GLY A 60 -1.34 -5.24 6.47
C GLY A 60 -1.25 -6.42 5.51
N LYS A 61 -0.05 -6.95 5.31
CA LYS A 61 0.18 -8.18 4.54
C LYS A 61 1.19 -9.07 5.26
N LEU A 62 1.10 -10.38 5.04
CA LEU A 62 2.13 -11.29 5.52
C LEU A 62 3.40 -11.12 4.67
N SER A 63 4.54 -11.20 5.34
CA SER A 63 5.87 -11.20 4.74
C SER A 63 6.72 -12.28 5.42
N ALA A 64 7.94 -12.51 4.92
CA ALA A 64 8.88 -13.42 5.58
C ALA A 64 9.17 -13.05 7.06
N GLY A 65 9.04 -11.76 7.42
CA GLY A 65 9.21 -11.26 8.79
C GLY A 65 7.92 -11.24 9.62
N GLY A 66 6.82 -11.79 9.12
CA GLY A 66 5.48 -11.74 9.71
C GLY A 66 4.61 -10.62 9.13
N LEU A 67 3.56 -10.25 9.87
CA LEU A 67 2.61 -9.22 9.45
C LEU A 67 3.26 -7.83 9.42
N VAL A 68 3.29 -7.19 8.25
CA VAL A 68 3.81 -5.83 8.08
C VAL A 68 2.69 -4.90 7.64
N TYR A 69 2.62 -3.70 8.24
CA TYR A 69 1.69 -2.65 7.83
C TYR A 69 2.43 -1.54 7.09
N GLU A 70 1.89 -1.20 5.94
CA GLU A 70 2.41 -0.16 5.06
C GLU A 70 1.33 0.89 4.81
N SER A 71 1.69 2.16 4.83
CA SER A 71 0.82 3.23 4.36
C SER A 71 0.70 3.18 2.84
N VAL A 72 -0.50 3.30 2.30
CA VAL A 72 -0.76 3.26 0.84
C VAL A 72 -1.79 4.31 0.44
N ASN A 73 -1.79 4.71 -0.84
CA ASN A 73 -2.80 5.62 -1.37
C ASN A 73 -4.03 4.85 -1.86
N ALA A 74 -5.16 4.96 -1.16
CA ALA A 74 -6.38 4.22 -1.53
C ALA A 74 -6.94 4.60 -2.91
N CYS A 75 -6.67 5.81 -3.42
CA CYS A 75 -7.19 6.26 -4.72
C CYS A 75 -6.57 5.55 -5.93
N ILE A 76 -5.38 4.98 -5.77
CA ILE A 76 -4.65 4.26 -6.83
C ILE A 76 -4.37 2.81 -6.43
N ARG A 77 -5.03 2.30 -5.39
CA ARG A 77 -5.01 0.89 -4.98
C ARG A 77 -6.29 0.24 -5.48
N PHE A 78 -6.20 -0.78 -6.32
CA PHE A 78 -7.36 -1.50 -6.81
C PHE A 78 -7.80 -2.61 -5.86
N LEU A 79 -9.10 -2.87 -5.77
CA LEU A 79 -9.65 -3.96 -4.95
C LEU A 79 -9.08 -5.33 -5.33
N GLY A 80 -8.77 -5.54 -6.61
CA GLY A 80 -8.13 -6.77 -7.11
C GLY A 80 -6.79 -7.12 -6.44
N SER A 81 -6.12 -6.13 -5.86
CA SER A 81 -4.83 -6.31 -5.18
C SER A 81 -4.95 -6.52 -3.67
N LEU A 82 -6.17 -6.64 -3.11
CA LEU A 82 -6.38 -6.70 -1.67
C LEU A 82 -6.62 -8.11 -1.13
N ASP A 83 -6.65 -9.13 -1.98
CA ASP A 83 -6.84 -10.51 -1.53
C ASP A 83 -5.80 -10.88 -0.45
N ALA A 84 -6.26 -11.50 0.63
CA ALA A 84 -5.47 -11.86 1.80
C ALA A 84 -4.70 -10.69 2.46
N THR A 85 -5.29 -9.49 2.50
CA THR A 85 -4.74 -8.33 3.22
C THR A 85 -5.63 -7.84 4.36
N HIS A 86 -5.09 -6.99 5.23
CA HIS A 86 -5.85 -6.25 6.25
C HIS A 86 -5.80 -4.73 5.97
N VAL A 87 -6.94 -4.15 5.59
CA VAL A 87 -7.08 -2.71 5.38
C VAL A 87 -7.52 -2.04 6.68
N VAL A 88 -6.76 -1.02 7.11
CA VAL A 88 -7.06 -0.20 8.29
C VAL A 88 -7.25 1.25 7.87
N THR A 89 -8.42 1.80 8.16
CA THR A 89 -8.80 3.19 7.85
C THR A 89 -8.86 4.05 9.10
N VAL A 90 -9.01 5.37 8.92
CA VAL A 90 -9.09 6.33 10.04
C VAL A 90 -10.25 6.03 11.02
N GLU A 91 -11.32 5.40 10.54
CA GLU A 91 -12.46 4.98 11.37
C GLU A 91 -12.10 3.87 12.36
N HIS A 92 -11.07 3.06 12.08
CA HIS A 92 -10.61 2.00 12.98
C HIS A 92 -10.00 2.58 14.27
N LEU A 93 -9.42 3.77 14.19
CA LEU A 93 -8.79 4.45 15.31
C LEU A 93 -9.80 4.96 16.35
N ARG A 94 -11.11 4.82 16.11
CA ARG A 94 -12.13 5.24 17.07
C ARG A 94 -12.05 4.38 18.34
N GLY A 95 -11.70 5.02 19.46
CA GLY A 95 -11.67 4.37 20.77
C GLY A 95 -13.07 4.02 21.31
N VAL A 96 -13.07 3.21 22.37
CA VAL A 96 -14.29 2.84 23.11
C VAL A 96 -15.03 4.10 23.54
N SER A 97 -16.35 4.11 23.37
CA SER A 97 -17.22 5.25 23.71
C SER A 97 -16.87 6.58 23.01
N GLY A 98 -16.12 6.53 21.90
CA GLY A 98 -15.80 7.72 21.10
C GLY A 98 -14.55 8.48 21.54
N GLN A 99 -13.71 7.89 22.40
CA GLN A 99 -12.40 8.45 22.71
C GLN A 99 -11.53 8.57 21.46
N LEU A 100 -10.76 9.65 21.36
CA LEU A 100 -9.81 9.84 20.28
C LEU A 100 -8.58 8.96 20.49
N HIS A 101 -8.04 8.44 19.39
CA HIS A 101 -6.75 7.76 19.39
C HIS A 101 -5.63 8.73 19.77
N PRO A 102 -4.52 8.29 20.41
CA PRO A 102 -3.36 9.14 20.72
C PRO A 102 -2.91 10.05 19.56
N VAL A 103 -2.83 9.51 18.34
CA VAL A 103 -2.49 10.28 17.12
C VAL A 103 -3.52 11.36 16.81
N GLN A 104 -4.81 11.05 16.95
CA GLN A 104 -5.89 12.02 16.72
C GLN A 104 -5.90 13.10 17.80
N GLN A 105 -5.69 12.74 19.07
CA GLN A 105 -5.66 13.67 20.19
C GLN A 105 -4.48 14.65 20.07
N ALA A 106 -3.28 14.14 19.74
CA ALA A 106 -2.11 14.99 19.51
C ALA A 106 -2.37 16.02 18.39
N MET A 107 -3.02 15.61 17.29
CA MET A 107 -3.37 16.52 16.19
C MET A 107 -4.35 17.63 16.62
N VAL A 108 -5.27 17.33 17.55
CA VAL A 108 -6.19 18.33 18.13
C VAL A 108 -5.44 19.32 19.01
N ASP A 109 -4.69 18.81 19.99
CA ASP A 109 -4.06 19.63 21.04
C ASP A 109 -2.95 20.54 20.50
N PHE A 110 -2.25 20.10 19.46
CA PHE A 110 -1.17 20.89 18.84
C PHE A 110 -1.65 21.76 17.67
N HIS A 111 -2.96 21.79 17.41
CA HIS A 111 -3.60 22.52 16.31
C HIS A 111 -3.11 22.09 14.92
N GLY A 112 -2.86 20.79 14.75
CA GLY A 112 -2.43 20.16 13.50
C GLY A 112 -3.54 20.07 12.43
N SER A 113 -4.74 20.59 12.70
CA SER A 113 -5.90 20.55 11.80
C SER A 113 -6.61 21.91 11.74
N GLN A 114 -6.89 22.39 10.53
CA GLN A 114 -7.72 23.58 10.28
C GLN A 114 -8.96 23.21 9.47
N CYS A 115 -8.87 23.18 8.13
CA CYS A 115 -10.01 22.78 7.27
C CYS A 115 -10.41 21.31 7.46
N GLY A 116 -9.52 20.48 8.02
CA GLY A 116 -9.78 19.09 8.36
C GLY A 116 -9.71 18.09 7.20
N PHE A 117 -9.60 18.53 5.94
CA PHE A 117 -9.72 17.64 4.79
C PHE A 117 -8.53 16.67 4.64
N CYS A 118 -7.30 17.16 4.82
CA CYS A 118 -6.09 16.34 4.76
C CYS A 118 -5.83 15.55 6.05
N THR A 119 -6.47 15.94 7.16
CA THR A 119 -6.18 15.42 8.50
C THR A 119 -6.27 13.89 8.59
N PRO A 120 -7.26 13.20 8.00
CA PRO A 120 -7.28 11.72 7.99
C PRO A 120 -6.03 11.09 7.38
N GLY A 121 -5.51 11.63 6.28
CA GLY A 121 -4.30 11.13 5.63
C GLY A 121 -3.05 11.31 6.48
N PHE A 122 -2.90 12.47 7.12
CA PHE A 122 -1.82 12.72 8.09
C PHE A 122 -1.93 11.78 9.30
N VAL A 123 -3.13 11.61 9.86
CA VAL A 123 -3.36 10.70 10.99
C VAL A 123 -2.94 9.28 10.63
N MET A 124 -3.32 8.76 9.46
CA MET A 124 -2.95 7.39 9.07
C MET A 124 -1.46 7.23 8.79
N SER A 125 -0.79 8.25 8.23
CA SER A 125 0.65 8.21 7.98
C SER A 125 1.44 8.26 9.29
N LEU A 126 1.07 9.14 10.21
CA LEU A 126 1.65 9.22 11.55
C LEU A 126 1.36 7.97 12.39
N TYR A 127 0.17 7.38 12.23
CA TYR A 127 -0.16 6.11 12.89
C TYR A 127 0.73 4.97 12.39
N GLY A 128 0.91 4.84 11.07
CA GLY A 128 1.84 3.87 10.49
C GLY A 128 3.27 4.04 10.99
N LEU A 129 3.76 5.28 11.11
CA LEU A 129 5.06 5.59 11.68
C LEU A 129 5.13 5.23 13.17
N TRP A 130 4.17 5.66 13.98
CA TRP A 130 4.15 5.47 15.42
C TRP A 130 4.14 3.99 15.82
N MET A 131 3.46 3.15 15.03
CA MET A 131 3.45 1.70 15.22
C MET A 131 4.80 1.04 14.89
N LYS A 132 5.65 1.68 14.08
CA LYS A 132 7.02 1.21 13.78
C LYS A 132 8.04 1.78 14.77
N SER A 133 7.88 3.04 15.17
CA SER A 133 8.77 3.76 16.10
C SER A 133 7.97 4.67 17.00
N SER A 134 7.97 4.38 18.31
CA SER A 134 7.29 5.18 19.32
C SER A 134 8.03 6.47 19.69
N ASN A 135 9.25 6.68 19.20
CA ASN A 135 10.01 7.93 19.38
C ASN A 135 10.74 8.27 18.08
N PRO A 136 10.00 8.65 17.03
CA PRO A 136 10.56 8.88 15.71
C PRO A 136 11.45 10.14 15.68
N SER A 137 12.50 10.11 14.86
CA SER A 137 13.29 11.31 14.58
C SER A 137 12.55 12.26 13.63
N ASN A 138 13.04 13.50 13.47
CA ASN A 138 12.51 14.42 12.46
C ASN A 138 12.57 13.81 11.05
N ALA A 139 13.66 13.12 10.72
CA ALA A 139 13.82 12.49 9.41
C ALA A 139 12.76 11.39 9.18
N ASP A 140 12.42 10.61 10.22
CA ASP A 140 11.37 9.59 10.12
C ASP A 140 9.99 10.22 9.93
N ILE A 141 9.68 11.31 10.66
CA ILE A 141 8.43 12.06 10.53
C ILE A 141 8.32 12.68 9.14
N GLU A 142 9.36 13.37 8.69
CA GLU A 142 9.41 13.98 7.35
C GLU A 142 9.18 12.92 6.28
N LYS A 143 9.89 11.78 6.35
CA LYS A 143 9.75 10.67 5.41
C LYS A 143 8.33 10.09 5.38
N ALA A 144 7.72 9.86 6.54
CA ALA A 144 6.35 9.36 6.63
C ALA A 144 5.32 10.35 6.06
N LEU A 145 5.62 11.66 6.11
CA LEU A 145 4.72 12.73 5.66
C LEU A 145 5.04 13.27 4.26
N GLN A 146 6.08 12.78 3.57
CA GLN A 146 6.49 13.24 2.24
C GLN A 146 5.34 13.21 1.22
N GLY A 147 4.43 12.24 1.33
CA GLY A 147 3.28 12.08 0.45
C GLY A 147 1.99 12.73 0.97
N ASN A 148 2.04 13.60 1.99
CA ASN A 148 0.86 14.25 2.56
C ASN A 148 0.91 15.77 2.38
N LEU A 149 -0.06 16.32 1.66
CA LEU A 149 -0.14 17.75 1.40
C LEU A 149 -1.16 18.43 2.31
N CYS A 150 -0.75 19.52 2.95
CA CYS A 150 -1.62 20.43 3.68
C CYS A 150 -1.48 21.85 3.15
N ARG A 151 -2.61 22.50 2.84
CA ARG A 151 -2.62 23.88 2.34
C ARG A 151 -2.90 24.94 3.43
N CYS A 152 -3.25 24.51 4.65
CA CYS A 152 -3.76 25.41 5.69
C CYS A 152 -2.79 25.61 6.86
N THR A 153 -2.15 24.55 7.35
CA THR A 153 -1.46 24.57 8.66
C THR A 153 -0.02 25.06 8.62
N GLY A 154 0.63 25.06 7.45
CA GLY A 154 2.06 25.32 7.35
C GLY A 154 2.95 24.21 7.95
N TYR A 155 2.40 23.01 8.19
CA TYR A 155 3.05 21.78 8.66
C TYR A 155 3.65 21.78 10.07
N GLU A 156 4.18 22.88 10.57
CA GLU A 156 4.87 22.94 11.89
C GLU A 156 4.02 22.37 13.03
N ALA A 157 2.73 22.69 13.08
CA ALA A 157 1.81 22.14 14.08
C ALA A 157 1.63 20.61 13.99
N ILE A 158 1.69 20.06 12.78
CA ILE A 158 1.58 18.62 12.53
C ILE A 158 2.86 17.91 12.99
N ILE A 159 4.03 18.50 12.72
CA ILE A 159 5.33 17.95 13.18
C ILE A 159 5.40 17.94 14.71
N ARG A 160 4.99 19.03 15.38
CA ARG A 160 4.91 19.05 16.85
C ARG A 160 3.94 18.00 17.40
N ALA A 161 2.79 17.81 16.74
CA ALA A 161 1.84 16.76 17.10
C ALA A 161 2.48 15.36 16.98
N ALA A 162 3.23 15.10 15.91
CA ALA A 162 3.90 13.82 15.67
C ALA A 162 4.88 13.43 16.79
N HIS A 163 5.69 14.40 17.27
CA HIS A 163 6.57 14.20 18.43
C HIS A 163 5.83 13.89 19.72
N ALA A 164 4.62 14.45 19.88
CA ALA A 164 3.86 14.33 21.11
C ALA A 164 3.02 13.04 21.22
N ILE A 165 2.84 12.26 20.14
CA ILE A 165 1.90 11.12 20.13
C ILE A 165 2.12 10.18 21.33
N SER A 166 3.37 9.84 21.63
CA SER A 166 3.70 8.91 22.71
C SER A 166 3.48 9.46 24.13
N SER A 167 3.20 10.75 24.31
CA SER A 167 2.74 11.27 25.60
C SER A 167 1.25 11.00 25.86
N TYR A 168 0.49 10.58 24.84
CA TYR A 168 -0.95 10.30 24.94
C TYR A 168 -1.28 8.80 25.03
N GLY A 169 -0.31 7.92 24.75
CA GLY A 169 -0.50 6.47 24.82
C GLY A 169 0.77 5.73 24.43
N LYS A 170 0.73 4.39 24.50
CA LYS A 170 1.84 3.53 24.10
C LYS A 170 1.45 2.67 22.90
N ALA A 171 2.31 2.60 21.89
CA ALA A 171 2.06 1.80 20.69
C ALA A 171 1.86 0.30 21.00
N ALA A 172 2.47 -0.22 22.07
CA ALA A 172 2.29 -1.61 22.50
C ALA A 172 0.89 -1.90 23.08
N GLU A 173 0.15 -0.87 23.50
CA GLU A 173 -1.21 -0.96 24.03
C GLU A 173 -2.27 -0.67 22.95
N ASP A 174 -1.84 -0.35 21.72
CA ASP A 174 -2.70 -0.07 20.58
C ASP A 174 -3.51 -1.32 20.13
N PRO A 175 -4.78 -1.17 19.69
CA PRO A 175 -5.56 -2.29 19.19
C PRO A 175 -4.84 -3.11 18.11
N LEU A 176 -4.11 -2.48 17.19
CA LEU A 176 -3.39 -3.15 16.11
C LEU A 176 -2.22 -3.99 16.62
N ALA A 177 -1.61 -3.60 17.75
CA ALA A 177 -0.63 -4.42 18.45
C ALA A 177 -1.30 -5.59 19.18
N ALA A 178 -2.42 -5.32 19.88
CA ALA A 178 -3.15 -6.33 20.65
C ALA A 178 -3.76 -7.44 19.77
N GLU A 179 -4.31 -7.08 18.59
CA GLU A 179 -4.95 -8.02 17.68
C GLU A 179 -3.98 -8.69 16.70
N ARG A 180 -2.70 -8.27 16.68
CA ARG A 180 -1.68 -8.68 15.71
C ARG A 180 -1.63 -10.19 15.49
N LYS A 181 -1.64 -10.97 16.57
CA LYS A 181 -1.61 -12.45 16.49
C LYS A 181 -2.87 -12.99 15.79
N ALA A 182 -4.05 -12.55 16.22
CA ALA A 182 -5.31 -13.01 15.65
C ALA A 182 -5.47 -12.60 14.17
N ILE A 183 -5.02 -11.40 13.79
CA ILE A 183 -5.01 -10.98 12.39
C ILE A 183 -4.02 -11.82 11.58
N THR A 184 -2.85 -12.12 12.12
CA THR A 184 -1.86 -12.98 11.43
C THR A 184 -2.47 -14.35 11.10
N GLU A 185 -3.07 -15.02 12.09
CA GLU A 185 -3.73 -16.32 11.91
C GLU A 185 -4.86 -16.26 10.87
N ARG A 186 -5.64 -15.17 10.86
CA ARG A 186 -6.71 -14.97 9.87
C ARG A 186 -6.16 -14.76 8.46
N LEU A 187 -5.09 -13.99 8.31
CA LEU A 187 -4.45 -13.77 7.00
C LEU A 187 -3.82 -15.07 6.49
N GLU A 188 -3.18 -15.86 7.36
CA GLU A 188 -2.66 -17.19 6.99
C GLU A 188 -3.77 -18.10 6.46
N ALA A 189 -4.96 -18.07 7.09
CA ALA A 189 -6.11 -18.83 6.62
C ALA A 189 -6.69 -18.34 5.28
N LEU A 190 -6.48 -17.06 4.91
CA LEU A 190 -6.88 -16.51 3.61
C LEU A 190 -5.92 -16.90 2.48
N HIS A 191 -4.66 -17.24 2.79
CA HIS A 191 -3.69 -17.78 1.85
C HIS A 191 -3.97 -19.27 1.55
N ASP A 192 -5.09 -19.54 0.88
CA ASP A 192 -5.58 -20.88 0.54
C ASP A 192 -4.90 -21.51 -0.70
N GLY A 193 -3.97 -20.79 -1.33
CA GLY A 193 -3.26 -21.22 -2.55
C GLY A 193 -4.16 -21.32 -3.79
N ALA A 194 -5.38 -20.76 -3.75
CA ALA A 194 -6.27 -20.70 -4.90
C ALA A 194 -5.97 -19.47 -5.77
N ARG A 195 -6.24 -19.61 -7.08
CA ARG A 195 -6.37 -18.45 -7.98
C ARG A 195 -7.70 -17.79 -7.72
N VAL A 196 -7.72 -16.47 -7.57
CA VAL A 196 -8.97 -15.71 -7.64
C VAL A 196 -9.25 -15.34 -9.09
N GLU A 197 -10.46 -15.61 -9.57
CA GLU A 197 -10.88 -15.24 -10.92
C GLU A 197 -12.33 -14.76 -10.91
N ILE A 198 -12.53 -13.45 -11.06
CA ILE A 198 -13.85 -12.81 -11.05
C ILE A 198 -14.19 -12.33 -12.47
N GLY A 199 -15.48 -12.38 -12.82
CA GLY A 199 -15.95 -11.98 -14.14
C GLY A 199 -15.66 -13.02 -15.23
N SER A 200 -15.83 -12.62 -16.48
CA SER A 200 -15.60 -13.46 -17.66
C SER A 200 -15.15 -12.62 -18.87
N ALA A 201 -14.47 -13.27 -19.81
CA ALA A 201 -13.97 -12.67 -21.04
C ALA A 201 -13.25 -11.33 -20.80
N LYS A 202 -13.73 -10.23 -21.40
CA LYS A 202 -13.10 -8.91 -21.32
C LYS A 202 -13.19 -8.26 -19.94
N ALA A 203 -14.13 -8.66 -19.09
CA ALA A 203 -14.31 -8.11 -17.74
C ALA A 203 -13.61 -8.94 -16.66
N ARG A 204 -12.60 -9.75 -17.05
CA ARG A 204 -11.96 -10.70 -16.15
C ARG A 204 -10.92 -10.03 -15.26
N LEU A 205 -11.02 -10.28 -13.96
CA LEU A 205 -10.03 -9.97 -12.95
C LEU A 205 -9.40 -11.27 -12.47
N VAL A 206 -8.07 -11.33 -12.42
CA VAL A 206 -7.33 -12.51 -11.94
C VAL A 206 -6.32 -12.12 -10.86
N VAL A 207 -6.30 -12.88 -9.76
CA VAL A 207 -5.18 -12.90 -8.78
C VAL A 207 -4.58 -14.30 -8.84
N PRO A 208 -3.39 -14.49 -9.46
CA PRO A 208 -2.79 -15.80 -9.58
C PRO A 208 -2.40 -16.39 -8.23
N ALA A 209 -2.40 -17.72 -8.13
CA ALA A 209 -2.04 -18.42 -6.90
C ALA A 209 -0.54 -18.35 -6.57
N ASN A 210 0.30 -18.30 -7.61
CA ASN A 210 1.76 -18.27 -7.54
C ASN A 210 2.33 -17.87 -8.91
N VAL A 211 3.66 -17.83 -9.04
CA VAL A 211 4.36 -17.40 -10.26
C VAL A 211 4.10 -18.34 -11.45
N ASP A 212 4.02 -19.65 -11.23
CA ASP A 212 3.74 -20.63 -12.30
C ASP A 212 2.30 -20.46 -12.82
N ASP A 213 1.34 -20.24 -11.92
CA ASP A 213 -0.05 -19.95 -12.29
C ASP A 213 -0.16 -18.60 -13.01
N PHE A 214 0.61 -17.59 -12.59
CA PHE A 214 0.68 -16.31 -13.30
C PHE A 214 1.16 -16.50 -14.74
N ALA A 215 2.26 -17.22 -14.97
CA ALA A 215 2.77 -17.52 -16.31
C ALA A 215 1.70 -18.24 -17.15
N ALA A 216 1.05 -19.27 -16.59
CA ALA A 216 0.00 -20.02 -17.29
C ALA A 216 -1.27 -19.18 -17.60
N VAL A 217 -1.59 -18.18 -16.78
CA VAL A 217 -2.68 -17.22 -17.04
C VAL A 217 -2.29 -16.26 -18.15
N LEU A 218 -1.06 -15.73 -18.12
CA LEU A 218 -0.56 -14.78 -19.10
C LEU A 218 -0.35 -15.43 -20.48
N ASP A 219 0.12 -16.67 -20.55
CA ASP A 219 0.23 -17.44 -21.81
C ASP A 219 -1.11 -17.58 -22.53
N LYS A 220 -2.21 -17.69 -21.77
CA LYS A 220 -3.57 -17.78 -22.31
C LYS A 220 -4.16 -16.41 -22.68
N ASP A 221 -3.67 -15.34 -22.08
CA ASP A 221 -4.18 -13.99 -22.26
C ASP A 221 -3.03 -12.97 -22.27
N PRO A 222 -2.20 -12.97 -23.33
CA PRO A 222 -0.96 -12.21 -23.38
C PRO A 222 -1.17 -10.69 -23.43
N ASN A 223 -2.41 -10.24 -23.66
CA ASN A 223 -2.78 -8.83 -23.71
C ASN A 223 -3.39 -8.32 -22.39
N ALA A 224 -3.55 -9.19 -21.38
CA ALA A 224 -4.07 -8.78 -20.09
C ALA A 224 -3.14 -7.76 -19.41
N THR A 225 -3.72 -6.75 -18.80
CA THR A 225 -2.96 -5.73 -18.07
C THR A 225 -2.39 -6.35 -16.80
N ILE A 226 -1.07 -6.38 -16.67
CA ILE A 226 -0.40 -6.83 -15.46
C ILE A 226 -0.34 -5.66 -14.48
N VAL A 227 -0.81 -5.89 -13.25
CA VAL A 227 -0.87 -4.87 -12.20
C VAL A 227 -0.14 -5.36 -10.96
N ALA A 228 0.99 -4.73 -10.65
CA ALA A 228 1.71 -4.90 -9.39
C ALA A 228 1.25 -3.85 -8.36
N GLY A 229 2.06 -2.80 -8.18
CA GLY A 229 1.80 -1.71 -7.26
C GLY A 229 0.73 -0.70 -7.66
N SER A 230 0.25 -0.76 -8.91
CA SER A 230 -0.73 0.19 -9.50
C SER A 230 -0.39 1.69 -9.41
N THR A 231 0.84 2.08 -9.06
CA THR A 231 1.24 3.50 -8.99
C THR A 231 1.39 4.20 -10.33
N ASP A 232 1.32 3.45 -11.44
CA ASP A 232 1.25 3.98 -12.80
C ASP A 232 -0.08 3.62 -13.47
N VAL A 233 -0.41 2.32 -13.52
CA VAL A 233 -1.70 1.81 -14.03
C VAL A 233 -2.90 2.46 -13.33
N GLY A 234 -2.78 2.83 -12.05
CA GLY A 234 -3.78 3.60 -11.32
C GLY A 234 -4.15 4.90 -12.03
N LEU A 235 -3.17 5.64 -12.56
CA LEU A 235 -3.37 6.89 -13.28
C LEU A 235 -4.00 6.65 -14.66
N TRP A 236 -3.77 5.49 -15.28
CA TRP A 236 -4.46 5.11 -16.51
C TRP A 236 -5.97 5.09 -16.29
N VAL A 237 -6.41 4.62 -15.13
CA VAL A 237 -7.82 4.63 -14.74
C VAL A 237 -8.25 6.02 -14.28
N THR A 238 -7.62 6.55 -13.23
CA THR A 238 -8.15 7.73 -12.51
C THR A 238 -7.94 9.05 -13.24
N LYS A 239 -6.98 9.12 -14.17
CA LYS A 239 -6.65 10.34 -14.94
C LYS A 239 -6.89 10.20 -16.43
N HIS A 240 -6.69 9.00 -16.97
CA HIS A 240 -6.85 8.75 -18.40
C HIS A 240 -8.14 7.99 -18.76
N MET A 241 -8.93 7.56 -17.77
CA MET A 241 -10.19 6.83 -17.97
C MET A 241 -10.04 5.61 -18.89
N ARG A 242 -8.87 4.95 -18.84
CA ARG A 242 -8.57 3.76 -19.63
C ARG A 242 -9.15 2.53 -18.95
N ASP A 243 -9.80 1.69 -19.76
CA ASP A 243 -10.12 0.33 -19.36
C ASP A 243 -8.82 -0.50 -19.30
N ILE A 244 -8.63 -1.20 -18.19
CA ILE A 244 -7.48 -2.07 -17.94
C ILE A 244 -7.85 -3.56 -18.03
N SER A 245 -9.10 -3.87 -18.33
CA SER A 245 -9.60 -5.24 -18.34
C SER A 245 -9.25 -5.97 -19.65
N PRO A 246 -8.91 -7.27 -19.60
CA PRO A 246 -8.75 -8.09 -18.40
C PRO A 246 -7.46 -7.72 -17.63
N ALA A 247 -7.50 -7.83 -16.31
CA ALA A 247 -6.38 -7.45 -15.43
C ALA A 247 -5.88 -8.63 -14.60
N ILE A 248 -4.56 -8.74 -14.45
CA ILE A 248 -3.87 -9.74 -13.63
C ILE A 248 -3.11 -9.03 -12.50
N PHE A 249 -3.55 -9.23 -11.26
CA PHE A 249 -2.97 -8.61 -10.07
C PHE A 249 -1.87 -9.51 -9.49
N ILE A 250 -0.63 -9.04 -9.53
CA ILE A 250 0.56 -9.83 -9.16
C ILE A 250 1.22 -9.36 -7.85
N GLY A 251 0.65 -8.35 -7.17
CA GLY A 251 1.25 -7.73 -5.99
C GLY A 251 1.42 -8.66 -4.77
N ASN A 252 0.76 -9.83 -4.76
CA ASN A 252 0.81 -10.81 -3.67
C ASN A 252 1.66 -12.05 -4.02
N LEU A 253 2.42 -12.01 -5.13
CA LEU A 253 3.23 -13.15 -5.56
C LEU A 253 4.61 -13.10 -4.91
N ASP A 254 4.78 -13.75 -3.76
CA ASP A 254 6.06 -13.76 -3.00
C ASP A 254 7.28 -14.18 -3.85
N GLY A 255 7.07 -15.07 -4.83
CA GLY A 255 8.13 -15.48 -5.76
C GLY A 255 8.71 -14.35 -6.62
N LEU A 256 8.01 -13.22 -6.75
CA LEU A 256 8.49 -12.01 -7.43
C LEU A 256 9.10 -10.98 -6.48
N CYS A 257 9.05 -11.22 -5.17
CA CYS A 257 9.45 -10.27 -4.12
C CYS A 257 10.77 -10.67 -3.42
N THR A 258 11.67 -11.33 -4.15
CA THR A 258 12.94 -11.80 -3.62
C THR A 258 14.07 -10.80 -3.85
N ILE A 259 14.95 -10.68 -2.86
CA ILE A 259 16.24 -9.97 -2.97
C ILE A 259 17.32 -10.96 -2.55
N SER A 260 18.30 -11.19 -3.42
CA SER A 260 19.46 -12.03 -3.10
C SER A 260 20.74 -11.36 -3.56
N GLU A 261 21.84 -11.74 -2.92
CA GLU A 261 23.17 -11.32 -3.31
C GLU A 261 24.09 -12.53 -3.41
N ASP A 262 24.69 -12.73 -4.57
CA ASP A 262 25.68 -13.77 -4.80
C ASP A 262 26.82 -13.24 -5.67
N ASN A 263 28.06 -13.54 -5.30
CA ASN A 263 29.26 -13.15 -6.04
C ASN A 263 29.32 -11.66 -6.45
N GLY A 264 28.80 -10.75 -5.61
CA GLY A 264 28.76 -9.32 -5.87
C GLY A 264 27.62 -8.85 -6.78
N VAL A 265 26.77 -9.76 -7.26
CA VAL A 265 25.57 -9.46 -8.04
C VAL A 265 24.35 -9.46 -7.12
N ILE A 266 23.56 -8.39 -7.19
CA ILE A 266 22.29 -8.29 -6.48
C ILE A 266 21.18 -8.64 -7.45
N SER A 267 20.40 -9.68 -7.15
CA SER A 267 19.20 -10.04 -7.90
C SER A 267 17.98 -9.48 -7.17
N ILE A 268 17.15 -8.73 -7.90
CA ILE A 268 15.93 -8.11 -7.38
C ILE A 268 14.75 -8.62 -8.21
N GLY A 269 13.79 -9.25 -7.55
CA GLY A 269 12.55 -9.67 -8.17
C GLY A 269 11.70 -8.47 -8.63
N ALA A 270 10.95 -8.65 -9.72
CA ALA A 270 10.16 -7.56 -10.33
C ALA A 270 9.05 -7.00 -9.42
N GLY A 271 8.61 -7.78 -8.42
CA GLY A 271 7.60 -7.41 -7.43
C GLY A 271 8.17 -6.69 -6.21
N VAL A 272 9.49 -6.60 -6.04
CA VAL A 272 10.12 -5.91 -4.91
C VAL A 272 9.78 -4.42 -4.95
N THR A 273 9.23 -3.90 -3.85
CA THR A 273 8.88 -2.49 -3.71
C THR A 273 10.11 -1.62 -3.52
N TYR A 274 9.98 -0.30 -3.77
CA TYR A 274 11.05 0.65 -3.42
C TYR A 274 11.40 0.60 -1.93
N THR A 275 10.40 0.44 -1.07
CA THR A 275 10.58 0.31 0.38
C THR A 275 11.40 -0.92 0.74
N ASP A 276 11.07 -2.08 0.16
CA ASP A 276 11.79 -3.34 0.42
C ASP A 276 13.23 -3.31 -0.14
N ALA A 277 13.43 -2.68 -1.31
CA ALA A 277 14.74 -2.58 -1.93
C ALA A 277 15.68 -1.57 -1.24
N PHE A 278 15.13 -0.61 -0.48
CA PHE A 278 15.87 0.56 0.02
C PHE A 278 17.11 0.17 0.83
N ALA A 279 16.97 -0.68 1.84
CA ALA A 279 18.08 -0.99 2.76
C ALA A 279 19.24 -1.67 2.03
N THR A 280 18.93 -2.62 1.14
CA THR A 280 19.93 -3.33 0.34
C THR A 280 20.62 -2.40 -0.65
N LEU A 281 19.85 -1.65 -1.45
CA LEU A 281 20.41 -0.80 -2.49
C LEU A 281 21.15 0.41 -1.94
N ALA A 282 20.63 1.08 -0.90
CA ALA A 282 21.31 2.21 -0.28
C ALA A 282 22.62 1.79 0.41
N LYS A 283 22.69 0.57 0.97
CA LYS A 283 23.93 0.05 1.55
C LYS A 283 24.99 -0.23 0.48
N ARG A 284 24.59 -0.78 -0.67
CA ARG A 284 25.49 -1.23 -1.73
C ARG A 284 25.88 -0.13 -2.70
N ILE A 285 24.96 0.77 -2.96
CA ILE A 285 25.11 1.91 -3.85
C ILE A 285 24.59 3.13 -3.06
N PRO A 286 25.44 3.76 -2.23
CA PRO A 286 25.03 4.85 -1.35
C PRO A 286 24.30 6.01 -2.05
N ALA A 287 24.60 6.25 -3.33
CA ALA A 287 23.91 7.26 -4.14
C ALA A 287 22.43 6.94 -4.40
N MET A 288 22.01 5.65 -4.36
CA MET A 288 20.62 5.26 -4.56
C MET A 288 19.72 5.61 -3.37
N GLY A 289 20.25 5.71 -2.15
CA GLY A 289 19.45 6.07 -0.97
C GLY A 289 18.76 7.44 -1.11
N PRO A 290 19.53 8.53 -1.27
CA PRO A 290 18.96 9.86 -1.49
C PRO A 290 18.15 10.00 -2.78
N LEU A 291 18.37 9.14 -3.77
CA LEU A 291 17.52 9.07 -4.97
C LEU A 291 16.15 8.51 -4.61
N PHE A 292 16.11 7.36 -3.94
CA PHE A 292 14.86 6.69 -3.54
C PHE A 292 14.03 7.55 -2.60
N ASP A 293 14.66 8.28 -1.68
CA ASP A 293 13.94 9.19 -0.77
C ASP A 293 13.25 10.37 -1.48
N ARG A 294 13.52 10.59 -2.78
CA ARG A 294 12.86 11.60 -3.63
C ARG A 294 11.80 11.03 -4.58
N ILE A 295 11.67 9.70 -4.65
CA ILE A 295 10.68 9.04 -5.48
C ILE A 295 9.35 9.03 -4.72
N GLY A 296 8.44 9.93 -5.11
CA GLY A 296 7.11 10.05 -4.50
C GLY A 296 7.12 10.20 -2.97
N GLY A 297 5.98 9.90 -2.34
CA GLY A 297 5.88 9.72 -0.89
C GLY A 297 6.13 8.27 -0.45
N GLU A 298 6.22 8.03 0.85
CA GLU A 298 6.34 6.66 1.39
C GLU A 298 5.18 5.76 0.93
N GLN A 299 3.97 6.32 0.80
CA GLN A 299 2.79 5.62 0.31
C GLN A 299 2.96 5.07 -1.11
N VAL A 300 3.59 5.87 -1.99
CA VAL A 300 3.91 5.45 -3.37
C VAL A 300 5.03 4.41 -3.35
N ARG A 301 6.07 4.57 -2.52
CA ARG A 301 7.19 3.62 -2.45
C ARG A 301 6.84 2.26 -1.86
N ASN A 302 5.87 2.21 -0.96
CA ASN A 302 5.33 0.95 -0.42
C ASN A 302 4.54 0.15 -1.47
N MET A 303 4.10 0.81 -2.56
CA MET A 303 3.34 0.18 -3.63
C MET A 303 4.19 -0.05 -4.88
N GLY A 304 4.92 0.98 -5.31
CA GLY A 304 5.71 0.97 -6.54
C GLY A 304 6.84 -0.05 -6.50
N THR A 305 6.92 -0.88 -7.53
CA THR A 305 7.94 -1.93 -7.64
C THR A 305 9.05 -1.56 -8.60
N ILE A 306 10.25 -2.10 -8.39
CA ILE A 306 11.39 -1.90 -9.28
C ILE A 306 11.05 -2.39 -10.70
N GLY A 307 10.47 -3.60 -10.81
CA GLY A 307 10.08 -4.16 -12.11
C GLY A 307 8.98 -3.36 -12.80
N GLY A 308 7.99 -2.86 -12.05
CA GLY A 308 6.93 -2.01 -12.58
C GLY A 308 7.47 -0.69 -13.12
N ASN A 309 8.44 -0.09 -12.43
CA ASN A 309 9.07 1.15 -12.89
C ASN A 309 9.88 0.95 -14.18
N ILE A 310 10.62 -0.16 -14.30
CA ILE A 310 11.34 -0.51 -15.53
C ILE A 310 10.35 -0.76 -16.67
N ALA A 311 9.32 -1.58 -16.43
CA ALA A 311 8.34 -1.97 -17.44
C ALA A 311 7.49 -0.78 -17.94
N ASN A 312 7.25 0.22 -17.07
CA ASN A 312 6.56 1.44 -17.46
C ASN A 312 7.32 2.23 -18.55
N GLY A 313 8.66 2.18 -18.53
CA GLY A 313 9.46 2.86 -19.55
C GLY A 313 9.26 4.37 -19.61
N SER A 314 8.91 5.01 -18.48
CA SER A 314 8.70 6.46 -18.42
C SER A 314 9.97 7.22 -18.81
N PRO A 315 9.88 8.24 -19.69
CA PRO A 315 11.04 9.04 -20.10
C PRO A 315 11.64 9.87 -18.94
N ILE A 316 10.92 9.98 -17.83
CA ILE A 316 11.34 10.69 -16.61
C ILE A 316 11.41 9.75 -15.39
N GLY A 317 11.54 8.44 -15.62
CA GLY A 317 11.74 7.50 -14.52
C GLY A 317 13.10 7.73 -13.84
N ASP A 318 13.11 7.82 -12.51
CA ASP A 318 14.35 8.08 -11.75
C ASP A 318 15.26 6.85 -11.59
N THR A 319 14.70 5.64 -11.60
CA THR A 319 15.43 4.38 -11.37
C THR A 319 16.05 3.75 -12.63
N PRO A 320 15.47 3.86 -13.85
CA PRO A 320 16.09 3.29 -15.04
C PRO A 320 17.46 3.89 -15.38
N PRO A 321 17.72 5.21 -15.30
CA PRO A 321 19.03 5.77 -15.58
C PRO A 321 20.19 5.17 -14.76
N PRO A 322 20.14 5.08 -13.42
CA PRO A 322 21.21 4.43 -12.66
C PRO A 322 21.32 2.93 -12.95
N LEU A 323 20.21 2.21 -13.20
CA LEU A 323 20.27 0.79 -13.59
C LEU A 323 20.99 0.61 -14.93
N ILE A 324 20.70 1.44 -15.92
CA ILE A 324 21.39 1.43 -17.23
C ILE A 324 22.88 1.72 -17.05
N ALA A 325 23.25 2.64 -16.15
CA ALA A 325 24.64 2.98 -15.89
C ALA A 325 25.43 1.85 -15.20
N LEU A 326 24.75 0.95 -14.49
CA LEU A 326 25.36 -0.18 -13.79
C LEU A 326 25.56 -1.41 -14.70
N GLY A 327 24.93 -1.44 -15.88
CA GLY A 327 24.97 -2.55 -16.83
C GLY A 327 23.95 -3.65 -16.51
#